data_AF-A0A7Y0S7A9-F1
#
_entry.id   AF-A0A7Y0S7A9-F1
#
_cell.length_a   1.000
_cell.length_b   1.000
_cell.length_c   1.000
_cell.angle_alpha   90.00
_cell.angle_beta   90.00
_cell.angle_gamma   90.00
#
_symmetry.space_group_name_H-M   'P 1'
#
loop_
_entity.id
_entity.type
_entity.pdbx_description
1 polymer ?
#
loop_
_entity_poly.entity_id
_entity_poly.type
_entity_poly.pdbx_seq_one_letter_code
_entity_poly.pdbx_strand_id
1 'polypeptide(L)'
;MPENEKTWVKIVGFLLLSFASYAVVAYFLADFVNQILISRSVDIVKYDNWGTPHLMTFLAIFYIVTKSYLFSYRNHKHWLGLFSLPLFSTFSQMLWVGVGIYFSLQSANLLAWWVSAPNAVPISTTDLELALFLLLSSSFLFLENQLSSNAIHAHLSHESKSKVEQLEHVIRLAPPGDFSSLFALYVDTVNGWTYNKLPLKQKELDKRYNDYKKGNPNNIGILEEIVTDYEKFLTYQKSYIRAVLICFARLAAVFDNVKLGEGSTIYRANIMIKKTKEMVDTKSNVNFLPSIVRDSHIHSVNYYLSLDKDYSVKIYSRSTSITDKEGVLKDFNHDDIDSLILPVFSSKNDELYNCFGAPRAVATGQPQFVTDTHEEVKEWAKLNPGKQVIDAAENYYLNSKKARSLLSIPMIVSKLASDATQPDKIFGSINIYRNTADLLSGDEGKKEQFVNILTPITQALSRIIGLHLSAEQRFLTLKKELQSESQKAA
;
A
#
# COMPACT_ATOMS: atom_id res chain seq x y z
N MET A 1 -23.60 28.79 -18.36
CA MET A 1 -24.67 28.76 -19.37
C MET A 1 -24.73 29.95 -20.37
N PRO A 2 -23.64 30.70 -20.68
CA PRO A 2 -23.64 31.61 -21.85
C PRO A 2 -22.71 31.18 -23.02
N GLU A 3 -21.98 30.07 -22.92
CA GLU A 3 -21.04 29.63 -23.98
C GLU A 3 -21.70 28.94 -25.20
N ASN A 4 -22.98 28.58 -25.10
CA ASN A 4 -23.66 27.86 -26.17
C ASN A 4 -24.08 28.76 -27.35
N GLU A 5 -24.47 30.01 -27.13
CA GLU A 5 -24.98 30.87 -28.21
C GLU A 5 -23.89 31.28 -29.22
N LYS A 6 -22.68 31.63 -28.75
CA LYS A 6 -21.55 31.95 -29.63
C LYS A 6 -21.11 30.76 -30.49
N THR A 7 -21.35 29.55 -30.00
CA THR A 7 -21.00 28.30 -30.68
C THR A 7 -22.02 27.99 -31.78
N TRP A 8 -23.32 28.17 -31.50
CA TRP A 8 -24.38 28.05 -32.50
C TRP A 8 -24.24 29.04 -33.66
N VAL A 9 -23.92 30.30 -33.36
CA VAL A 9 -23.74 31.33 -34.41
C VAL A 9 -22.57 31.00 -35.34
N LYS A 10 -21.47 30.45 -34.82
CA LYS A 10 -20.32 30.01 -35.64
C LYS A 10 -20.64 28.79 -36.48
N ILE A 11 -21.39 27.83 -35.93
CA ILE A 11 -21.83 26.62 -36.65
C ILE A 11 -22.78 27.01 -37.79
N VAL A 12 -23.77 27.85 -37.52
CA VAL A 12 -24.74 28.31 -38.53
C VAL A 12 -24.05 29.18 -39.60
N GLY A 13 -23.16 30.09 -39.20
CA GLY A 13 -22.40 30.91 -40.15
C GLY A 13 -21.50 30.09 -41.09
N PHE A 14 -20.85 29.04 -40.58
CA PHE A 14 -20.00 28.17 -41.39
C PHE A 14 -20.82 27.26 -42.33
N LEU A 15 -21.99 26.79 -41.90
CA LEU A 15 -22.93 26.04 -42.72
C LEU A 15 -23.46 26.88 -43.88
N LEU A 16 -23.82 28.14 -43.64
CA LEU A 16 -24.29 29.07 -44.67
C LEU A 16 -23.19 29.40 -45.69
N LEU A 17 -21.95 29.61 -45.23
CA LEU A 17 -20.81 29.89 -46.12
C LEU A 17 -20.48 28.69 -47.02
N SER A 18 -20.57 27.48 -46.46
CA SER A 18 -20.34 26.22 -47.19
C SER A 18 -21.46 25.95 -48.20
N PHE A 19 -22.71 26.25 -47.84
CA PHE A 19 -23.85 26.14 -48.74
C PHE A 19 -23.76 27.13 -49.91
N ALA A 20 -23.37 28.39 -49.64
CA ALA A 20 -23.21 29.42 -50.66
C ALA A 20 -22.08 29.11 -51.66
N SER A 21 -20.92 28.67 -51.16
CA SER A 21 -19.80 28.27 -52.03
C SER A 21 -20.11 27.02 -52.85
N TYR A 22 -20.93 26.10 -52.32
CA TYR A 22 -21.41 24.93 -53.05
C TYR A 22 -22.43 25.27 -54.14
N ALA A 23 -23.39 26.17 -53.88
CA ALA A 23 -24.36 26.62 -54.88
C ALA A 23 -23.69 27.22 -56.12
N VAL A 24 -22.59 27.94 -55.92
CA VAL A 24 -21.77 28.49 -57.01
C VAL A 24 -21.09 27.39 -57.82
N VAL A 25 -20.48 26.40 -57.18
CA VAL A 25 -19.82 25.28 -57.87
C VAL A 25 -20.83 24.38 -58.61
N ALA A 26 -21.98 24.12 -58.01
CA ALA A 26 -23.07 23.35 -58.62
C ALA A 26 -23.65 24.05 -59.85
N TYR A 27 -23.78 25.38 -59.82
CA TYR A 27 -24.21 26.18 -60.97
C TYR A 27 -23.21 26.08 -62.13
N PHE A 28 -21.91 26.22 -61.87
CA PHE A 28 -20.87 26.12 -62.90
C PHE A 28 -20.76 24.70 -63.50
N LEU A 29 -20.93 23.64 -62.69
CA LEU A 29 -20.93 22.27 -63.20
C LEU A 29 -22.19 21.94 -64.00
N ALA A 30 -23.36 22.44 -63.60
CA ALA A 30 -24.60 22.24 -64.34
C ALA A 30 -24.52 22.89 -65.74
N ASP A 31 -23.94 24.09 -65.82
CA ASP A 31 -23.72 24.78 -67.10
C ASP A 31 -22.69 24.04 -67.99
N PHE A 32 -21.61 23.53 -67.38
CA PHE A 32 -20.60 22.74 -68.08
C PHE A 32 -21.15 21.42 -68.65
N VAL A 33 -21.99 20.71 -67.90
CA VAL A 33 -22.62 19.46 -68.34
C VAL A 33 -23.67 19.70 -69.42
N ASN A 34 -24.44 20.79 -69.33
CA ASN A 34 -25.38 21.19 -70.40
C ASN A 34 -24.65 21.50 -71.71
N GLN A 35 -23.52 22.21 -71.66
CA GLN A 35 -22.74 22.50 -72.87
C GLN A 35 -22.14 21.24 -73.51
N ILE A 36 -21.72 20.26 -72.71
CA ILE A 36 -21.19 18.98 -73.22
C ILE A 36 -22.30 18.13 -73.87
N LEU A 37 -23.49 18.09 -73.28
CA LEU A 37 -24.62 17.29 -73.79
C LEU A 37 -25.22 17.86 -75.09
N ILE A 38 -25.28 19.19 -75.24
CA ILE A 38 -25.74 19.83 -76.48
C ILE A 38 -24.76 19.61 -77.65
N SER A 39 -23.46 19.39 -77.35
CA SER A 39 -22.42 19.18 -78.36
C SER A 39 -22.41 17.80 -79.03
N ARG A 40 -23.14 16.81 -78.50
CA ARG A 40 -23.20 15.44 -79.02
C ARG A 40 -24.63 15.07 -79.41
N SER A 41 -24.95 15.28 -80.69
CA SER A 41 -26.23 14.92 -81.31
C SER A 41 -26.52 13.42 -81.23
N VAL A 42 -27.33 13.00 -80.26
CA VAL A 42 -28.09 11.74 -80.29
C VAL A 42 -29.44 12.02 -79.63
N ASP A 43 -30.53 11.71 -80.34
CA ASP A 43 -31.91 11.76 -79.84
C ASP A 43 -32.11 10.72 -78.72
N ILE A 44 -31.59 11.02 -77.54
CA ILE A 44 -31.98 10.39 -76.29
C ILE A 44 -33.16 11.20 -75.77
N VAL A 45 -34.29 10.52 -75.62
CA VAL A 45 -35.50 10.89 -74.86
C VAL A 45 -35.28 12.12 -73.99
N LYS A 46 -36.05 13.20 -74.25
CA LYS A 46 -36.11 14.45 -73.48
C LYS A 46 -35.56 14.29 -72.06
N TYR A 47 -34.30 14.67 -71.87
CA TYR A 47 -33.70 14.87 -70.56
C TYR A 47 -34.47 16.02 -69.90
N ASP A 48 -35.29 15.73 -68.89
CA ASP A 48 -35.72 16.76 -67.96
C ASP A 48 -34.48 17.19 -67.16
N ASN A 49 -34.12 18.48 -67.30
CA ASN A 49 -32.97 19.18 -66.71
C ASN A 49 -32.94 19.21 -65.16
N TRP A 50 -33.63 18.29 -64.49
CA TRP A 50 -33.91 18.33 -63.05
C TRP A 50 -33.22 17.20 -62.25
N GLY A 51 -32.62 16.19 -62.88
CA GLY A 51 -32.01 15.05 -62.17
C GLY A 51 -30.63 15.35 -61.53
N THR A 52 -29.70 15.94 -62.26
CA THR A 52 -28.31 16.21 -61.81
C THR A 52 -28.17 17.11 -60.56
N PRO A 53 -29.05 18.10 -60.30
CA PRO A 53 -29.01 18.90 -59.08
C PRO A 53 -29.29 18.10 -57.79
N HIS A 54 -30.08 17.02 -57.87
CA HIS A 54 -30.50 16.27 -56.68
C HIS A 54 -29.39 15.38 -56.12
N LEU A 55 -28.65 14.61 -56.94
CA LEU A 55 -27.48 13.84 -56.52
C LEU A 55 -26.44 14.71 -55.80
N MET A 56 -26.15 15.88 -56.39
CA MET A 56 -25.19 16.84 -55.87
C MET A 56 -25.68 17.42 -54.53
N THR A 57 -26.97 17.75 -54.42
CA THR A 57 -27.57 18.20 -53.16
C THR A 57 -27.51 17.12 -52.08
N PHE A 58 -27.75 15.84 -52.40
CA PHE A 58 -27.65 14.74 -51.45
C PHE A 58 -26.21 14.47 -51.01
N LEU A 59 -25.24 14.49 -51.92
CA LEU A 59 -23.82 14.37 -51.59
C LEU A 59 -23.32 15.55 -50.76
N ALA A 60 -23.85 16.76 -50.99
CA ALA A 60 -23.53 17.94 -50.20
C ALA A 60 -24.13 17.87 -48.79
N ILE A 61 -25.39 17.46 -48.66
CA ILE A 61 -26.02 17.23 -47.35
C ILE A 61 -25.27 16.15 -46.59
N PHE A 62 -24.90 15.04 -47.25
CA PHE A 62 -24.11 13.99 -46.66
C PHE A 62 -22.74 14.52 -46.20
N TYR A 63 -21.99 15.21 -47.06
CA TYR A 63 -20.70 15.78 -46.73
C TYR A 63 -20.77 16.81 -45.58
N ILE A 64 -21.79 17.66 -45.56
CA ILE A 64 -22.02 18.64 -44.48
C ILE A 64 -22.34 17.93 -43.17
N VAL A 65 -23.24 16.94 -43.18
CA VAL A 65 -23.60 16.15 -42.00
C VAL A 65 -22.37 15.40 -41.48
N THR A 66 -21.57 14.77 -42.35
CA THR A 66 -20.34 14.06 -41.97
C THR A 66 -19.26 15.01 -41.43
N LYS A 67 -19.08 16.20 -42.01
CA LYS A 67 -18.11 17.21 -41.51
C LYS A 67 -18.54 17.83 -40.18
N SER A 68 -19.82 18.19 -40.04
CA SER A 68 -20.38 18.69 -38.78
C SER A 68 -20.34 17.62 -37.69
N TYR A 69 -20.52 16.35 -38.04
CA TYR A 69 -20.35 15.21 -37.16
C TYR A 69 -18.89 15.01 -36.71
N LEU A 70 -17.93 14.98 -37.64
CA LEU A 70 -16.50 14.83 -37.33
C LEU A 70 -15.97 15.96 -36.42
N PHE A 71 -16.51 17.18 -36.56
CA PHE A 71 -16.19 18.30 -35.68
C PHE A 71 -16.78 18.14 -34.27
N SER A 72 -17.99 17.58 -34.15
CA SER A 72 -18.67 17.31 -32.86
C SER A 72 -18.08 16.09 -32.12
N TYR A 73 -17.71 15.04 -32.85
CA TYR A 73 -17.08 13.80 -32.34
C TYR A 73 -15.79 14.08 -31.56
N ARG A 74 -15.00 15.07 -32.01
CA ARG A 74 -13.73 15.44 -31.36
C ARG A 74 -13.91 16.08 -29.98
N ASN A 75 -15.12 16.55 -29.64
CA ASN A 75 -15.37 17.35 -28.43
C ASN A 75 -16.30 16.69 -27.39
N HIS A 76 -17.00 15.58 -27.67
CA HIS A 76 -18.02 15.05 -26.73
C HIS A 76 -18.07 13.52 -26.56
N LYS A 77 -17.75 13.04 -25.34
CA LYS A 77 -17.87 11.64 -24.88
C LYS A 77 -19.28 11.04 -24.96
N HIS A 78 -20.32 11.87 -24.98
CA HIS A 78 -21.72 11.40 -24.98
C HIS A 78 -22.13 10.64 -26.26
N TRP A 79 -21.48 10.91 -27.39
CA TRP A 79 -21.83 10.28 -28.67
C TRP A 79 -21.33 8.84 -28.79
N LEU A 80 -20.22 8.48 -28.12
CA LEU A 80 -19.69 7.11 -28.07
C LEU A 80 -20.72 6.11 -27.50
N GLY A 81 -21.43 6.49 -26.44
CA GLY A 81 -22.47 5.64 -25.83
C GLY A 81 -23.70 5.41 -26.71
N LEU A 82 -23.98 6.34 -27.64
CA LEU A 82 -25.17 6.28 -28.49
C LEU A 82 -24.95 5.39 -29.72
N PHE A 83 -23.77 5.49 -30.36
CA PHE A 83 -23.42 4.67 -31.54
C PHE A 83 -22.97 3.24 -31.22
N SER A 84 -22.61 2.94 -29.96
CA SER A 84 -22.29 1.58 -29.51
C SER A 84 -23.54 0.74 -29.21
N LEU A 85 -24.75 1.33 -29.29
CA LEU A 85 -26.00 0.61 -29.08
C LEU A 85 -26.23 -0.45 -30.19
N PRO A 86 -26.69 -1.66 -29.83
CA PRO A 86 -27.00 -2.72 -30.81
C PRO A 86 -28.02 -2.32 -31.88
N LEU A 87 -28.89 -1.34 -31.57
CA LEU A 87 -29.88 -0.78 -32.47
C LEU A 87 -29.26 -0.15 -33.72
N PHE A 88 -28.09 0.51 -33.61
CA PHE A 88 -27.42 1.13 -34.74
C PHE A 88 -26.81 0.12 -35.71
N SER A 89 -26.24 -0.97 -35.18
CA SER A 89 -25.73 -2.06 -36.03
C SER A 89 -26.88 -2.77 -36.75
N THR A 90 -27.98 -3.02 -36.05
CA THR A 90 -29.18 -3.67 -36.61
C THR A 90 -29.81 -2.79 -37.70
N PHE A 91 -29.93 -1.48 -37.45
CA PHE A 91 -30.45 -0.52 -38.42
C PHE A 91 -29.57 -0.38 -39.66
N SER A 92 -28.24 -0.32 -39.50
CA SER A 92 -27.30 -0.30 -40.63
C SER A 92 -27.39 -1.58 -41.46
N GLN A 93 -27.49 -2.75 -40.84
CA GLN A 93 -27.66 -4.02 -41.55
C GLN A 93 -28.98 -4.09 -42.33
N MET A 94 -30.09 -3.59 -41.77
CA MET A 94 -31.36 -3.49 -42.48
C MET A 94 -31.28 -2.56 -43.69
N LEU A 95 -30.59 -1.42 -43.57
CA LEU A 95 -30.33 -0.52 -44.69
C LEU A 95 -29.49 -1.19 -45.79
N TRP A 96 -28.45 -1.93 -45.42
CA TRP A 96 -27.64 -2.71 -46.37
C TRP A 96 -28.46 -3.75 -47.13
N VAL A 97 -29.36 -4.47 -46.45
CA VAL A 97 -30.27 -5.43 -47.08
C VAL A 97 -31.21 -4.72 -48.05
N GLY A 98 -31.81 -3.59 -47.65
CA GLY A 98 -32.69 -2.80 -48.51
C GLY A 98 -31.99 -2.28 -49.77
N VAL A 99 -30.77 -1.77 -49.62
CA VAL A 99 -29.94 -1.32 -50.75
C VAL A 99 -29.53 -2.48 -51.64
N GLY A 100 -29.19 -3.65 -51.08
CA GLY A 100 -28.86 -4.85 -51.83
C GLY A 100 -30.04 -5.38 -52.67
N ILE A 101 -31.24 -5.38 -52.09
CA ILE A 101 -32.49 -5.72 -52.82
C ILE A 101 -32.71 -4.74 -53.97
N TYR A 102 -32.52 -3.45 -53.73
CA TYR A 102 -32.66 -2.41 -54.75
C TYR A 102 -31.67 -2.64 -55.92
N PHE A 103 -30.37 -2.80 -55.65
CA PHE A 103 -29.39 -3.06 -56.72
C PHE A 103 -29.62 -4.38 -57.43
N SER A 104 -30.11 -5.42 -56.74
CA SER A 104 -30.50 -6.69 -57.35
C SER A 104 -31.64 -6.52 -58.34
N LEU A 105 -32.71 -5.80 -57.96
CA LEU A 105 -33.84 -5.48 -58.85
C LEU A 105 -33.40 -4.63 -60.05
N GLN A 106 -32.54 -3.64 -59.83
CA GLN A 106 -32.02 -2.80 -60.91
C GLN A 106 -31.10 -3.57 -61.87
N SER A 107 -30.28 -4.49 -61.36
CA SER A 107 -29.45 -5.35 -62.21
C SER A 107 -30.29 -6.28 -63.09
N ALA A 108 -31.40 -6.80 -62.56
CA ALA A 108 -32.35 -7.61 -63.31
C ALA A 108 -33.07 -6.80 -64.41
N ASN A 109 -33.44 -5.55 -64.12
CA ASN A 109 -34.03 -4.64 -65.10
C ASN A 109 -33.04 -4.23 -66.21
N LEU A 110 -31.78 -3.99 -65.87
CA LEU A 110 -30.70 -3.72 -66.84
C LEU A 110 -30.47 -4.91 -67.77
N LEU A 111 -30.49 -6.13 -67.24
CA LEU A 111 -30.44 -7.37 -68.01
C LEU A 111 -31.64 -7.52 -68.95
N ALA A 112 -32.86 -7.23 -68.46
CA ALA A 112 -34.08 -7.27 -69.27
C ALA A 112 -34.08 -6.24 -70.40
N TRP A 113 -33.51 -5.05 -70.16
CA TRP A 113 -33.29 -4.02 -71.17
C TRP A 113 -32.27 -4.47 -72.23
N TRP A 114 -31.16 -5.09 -71.81
CA TRP A 114 -30.14 -5.64 -72.71
C TRP A 114 -30.67 -6.75 -73.65
N VAL A 115 -31.66 -7.52 -73.18
CA VAL A 115 -32.26 -8.63 -73.94
C VAL A 115 -33.47 -8.17 -74.81
N SER A 116 -33.68 -6.86 -74.96
CA SER A 116 -34.73 -6.28 -75.83
C SER A 116 -36.16 -6.70 -75.46
N ALA A 117 -36.46 -6.87 -74.17
CA ALA A 117 -37.82 -7.16 -73.72
C ALA A 117 -38.72 -5.90 -73.84
N PRO A 118 -39.99 -6.00 -74.29
CA PRO A 118 -40.85 -4.84 -74.57
C PRO A 118 -41.25 -3.97 -73.37
N ASN A 119 -40.91 -4.37 -72.14
CA ASN A 119 -41.39 -3.76 -70.89
C ASN A 119 -40.23 -3.31 -69.96
N ALA A 120 -39.14 -2.77 -70.52
CA ALA A 120 -38.08 -2.19 -69.70
C ALA A 120 -38.60 -0.92 -69.00
N VAL A 121 -38.74 -0.98 -67.67
CA VAL A 121 -39.11 0.17 -66.85
C VAL A 121 -37.94 1.16 -66.83
N PRO A 122 -38.14 2.45 -67.14
CA PRO A 122 -37.07 3.44 -67.06
C PRO A 122 -36.58 3.58 -65.62
N ILE A 123 -35.26 3.45 -65.42
CA ILE A 123 -34.62 3.59 -64.12
C ILE A 123 -34.70 5.07 -63.73
N SER A 124 -35.42 5.40 -62.66
CA SER A 124 -35.47 6.78 -62.14
C SER A 124 -34.13 7.11 -61.48
N THR A 125 -33.53 8.24 -61.88
CA THR A 125 -32.24 8.70 -61.34
C THR A 125 -32.32 9.00 -59.84
N THR A 126 -33.48 9.48 -59.39
CA THR A 126 -33.80 9.74 -57.99
C THR A 126 -33.74 8.49 -57.10
N ASP A 127 -34.10 7.32 -57.62
CA ASP A 127 -34.06 6.08 -56.83
C ASP A 127 -32.61 5.58 -56.66
N LEU A 128 -31.76 5.79 -57.67
CA LEU A 128 -30.33 5.46 -57.62
C LEU A 128 -29.58 6.37 -56.64
N GLU A 129 -29.93 7.66 -56.63
CA GLU A 129 -29.38 8.65 -55.69
C GLU A 129 -29.71 8.30 -54.24
N LEU A 130 -30.98 7.95 -53.99
CA LEU A 130 -31.43 7.53 -52.67
C LEU A 130 -30.72 6.24 -52.23
N ALA A 131 -30.56 5.26 -53.11
CA ALA A 131 -29.85 4.03 -52.80
C ALA A 131 -28.37 4.26 -52.47
N LEU A 132 -27.68 5.13 -53.20
CA LEU A 132 -26.29 5.52 -52.92
C LEU A 132 -26.17 6.28 -51.61
N PHE A 133 -27.10 7.19 -51.31
CA PHE A 133 -27.14 7.90 -50.04
C PHE A 133 -27.35 6.95 -48.85
N LEU A 134 -28.27 6.00 -48.99
CA LEU A 134 -28.53 4.98 -47.96
C LEU A 134 -27.33 4.05 -47.76
N LEU A 135 -26.60 3.70 -48.83
CA LEU A 135 -25.37 2.89 -48.76
C LEU A 135 -24.23 3.62 -48.06
N LEU A 136 -24.02 4.89 -48.39
CA LEU A 136 -22.98 5.71 -47.77
C LEU A 136 -23.30 5.98 -46.30
N SER A 137 -24.57 6.25 -45.98
CA SER A 137 -25.04 6.45 -44.62
C SER A 137 -24.94 5.18 -43.77
N SER A 138 -25.31 4.01 -44.31
CA SER A 138 -25.21 2.74 -43.58
C SER A 138 -23.77 2.34 -43.33
N SER A 139 -22.88 2.52 -44.31
CA SER A 139 -21.44 2.27 -44.20
C SER A 139 -20.79 3.16 -43.13
N PHE A 140 -21.18 4.44 -43.10
CA PHE A 140 -20.72 5.39 -42.10
C PHE A 140 -21.16 4.99 -40.69
N LEU A 141 -22.45 4.68 -40.50
CA LEU A 141 -22.99 4.23 -39.20
C LEU A 141 -22.32 2.95 -38.70
N PHE A 142 -21.99 2.03 -39.61
CA PHE A 142 -21.30 0.78 -39.28
C PHE A 142 -19.86 1.03 -38.81
N LEU A 143 -19.11 1.89 -39.51
CA LEU A 143 -17.74 2.22 -39.14
C LEU A 143 -17.66 2.88 -37.76
N GLU A 144 -18.58 3.81 -37.47
CA GLU A 144 -18.67 4.50 -36.18
C GLU A 144 -19.07 3.57 -35.04
N ASN A 145 -20.00 2.63 -35.28
CA ASN A 145 -20.36 1.61 -34.31
C ASN A 145 -19.14 0.73 -33.94
N GLN A 146 -18.34 0.32 -34.93
CA GLN A 146 -17.13 -0.48 -34.71
C GLN A 146 -16.04 0.28 -33.94
N LEU A 147 -15.77 1.53 -34.32
CA LEU A 147 -14.79 2.37 -33.64
C LEU A 147 -15.20 2.65 -32.19
N SER A 148 -16.48 2.93 -31.95
CA SER A 148 -17.02 3.18 -30.62
C SER A 148 -17.00 1.94 -29.73
N SER A 149 -17.44 0.79 -30.26
CA SER A 149 -17.43 -0.48 -29.53
C SER A 149 -16.01 -0.86 -29.10
N ASN A 150 -15.02 -0.72 -30.00
CA ASN A 150 -13.62 -1.00 -29.69
C ASN A 150 -13.06 -0.05 -28.60
N ALA A 151 -13.43 1.23 -28.63
CA ALA A 151 -12.99 2.19 -27.61
C ALA A 151 -13.58 1.88 -26.23
N ILE A 152 -14.85 1.46 -26.16
CA ILE A 152 -15.51 1.05 -24.91
C ILE A 152 -14.90 -0.25 -24.38
N HIS A 153 -14.65 -1.24 -25.23
CA HIS A 153 -13.99 -2.48 -24.84
C HIS A 153 -12.57 -2.24 -24.30
N ALA A 154 -11.79 -1.37 -24.95
CA ALA A 154 -10.47 -1.00 -24.47
C ALA A 154 -10.53 -0.34 -23.07
N HIS A 155 -11.46 0.59 -22.86
CA HIS A 155 -11.65 1.26 -21.56
C HIS A 155 -12.06 0.27 -20.46
N LEU A 156 -13.03 -0.61 -20.73
CA LEU A 156 -13.48 -1.64 -19.77
C LEU A 156 -12.36 -2.65 -19.45
N SER A 157 -11.53 -3.00 -20.43
CA SER A 157 -10.39 -3.91 -20.22
C SER A 157 -9.31 -3.30 -19.32
N HIS A 158 -9.08 -1.99 -19.42
CA HIS A 158 -8.10 -1.29 -18.59
C HIS A 158 -8.60 -1.11 -17.15
N GLU A 159 -9.87 -0.77 -16.98
CA GLU A 159 -10.49 -0.62 -15.66
C GLU A 159 -10.57 -1.96 -14.91
N SER A 160 -10.90 -3.05 -15.61
CA SER A 160 -10.91 -4.39 -15.02
C SER A 160 -9.51 -4.86 -14.63
N LYS A 161 -8.48 -4.65 -15.47
CA LYS A 161 -7.08 -4.94 -15.10
C LYS A 161 -6.65 -4.19 -13.85
N SER A 162 -6.94 -2.89 -13.78
CA SER A 162 -6.61 -2.09 -12.60
C SER A 162 -7.30 -2.59 -11.33
N LYS A 163 -8.57 -3.00 -11.41
CA LYS A 163 -9.29 -3.59 -10.27
C LYS A 163 -8.73 -4.95 -9.86
N VAL A 164 -8.32 -5.78 -10.83
CA VAL A 164 -7.67 -7.07 -10.56
C VAL A 164 -6.32 -6.86 -9.88
N GLU A 165 -5.49 -5.95 -10.37
CA GLU A 165 -4.20 -5.60 -9.74
C GLU A 165 -4.38 -5.07 -8.30
N GLN A 166 -5.39 -4.24 -8.06
CA GLN A 166 -5.74 -3.79 -6.71
C GLN A 166 -6.17 -4.94 -5.81
N LEU A 167 -6.99 -5.86 -6.31
CA LEU A 167 -7.44 -7.03 -5.56
C LEU A 167 -6.28 -7.98 -5.26
N GLU A 168 -5.40 -8.23 -6.23
CA GLU A 168 -4.17 -9.01 -6.07
C GLU A 168 -3.25 -8.38 -5.02
N HIS A 169 -3.10 -7.05 -5.02
CA HIS A 169 -2.33 -6.34 -4.02
C HIS A 169 -2.94 -6.48 -2.62
N VAL A 170 -4.27 -6.35 -2.49
CA VAL A 170 -4.97 -6.56 -1.21
C VAL A 170 -4.82 -8.01 -0.72
N ILE A 171 -4.96 -9.00 -1.60
CA ILE A 171 -4.80 -10.42 -1.27
C ILE A 171 -3.35 -10.71 -0.87
N ARG A 172 -2.37 -10.18 -1.59
CA ARG A 172 -0.94 -10.32 -1.28
C ARG A 172 -0.62 -9.80 0.12
N LEU A 173 -1.22 -8.68 0.50
CA LEU A 173 -1.04 -8.02 1.79
C LEU A 173 -1.92 -8.62 2.90
N ALA A 174 -2.97 -9.37 2.58
CA ALA A 174 -3.86 -9.91 3.60
C ALA A 174 -3.09 -10.86 4.55
N PRO A 175 -3.18 -10.66 5.88
CA PRO A 175 -2.61 -11.59 6.83
C PRO A 175 -3.27 -12.97 6.67
N PRO A 176 -2.50 -14.06 6.72
CA PRO A 176 -3.03 -15.39 6.45
C PRO A 176 -3.95 -15.91 7.57
N GLY A 177 -5.02 -16.60 7.16
CA GLY A 177 -5.88 -17.47 7.98
C GLY A 177 -6.03 -17.08 9.45
N ASP A 178 -5.34 -17.82 10.32
CA ASP A 178 -5.47 -17.74 11.79
C ASP A 178 -4.81 -16.51 12.42
N PHE A 179 -4.19 -15.61 11.64
CA PHE A 179 -3.50 -14.44 12.18
C PHE A 179 -4.47 -13.53 12.94
N SER A 180 -5.63 -13.21 12.37
CA SER A 180 -6.57 -12.26 12.96
C SER A 180 -7.16 -12.76 14.28
N SER A 181 -7.51 -14.05 14.35
CA SER A 181 -8.04 -14.67 15.56
C SER A 181 -6.98 -14.75 16.66
N LEU A 182 -5.74 -15.12 16.30
CA LEU A 182 -4.62 -15.16 17.22
C LEU A 182 -4.25 -13.77 17.74
N PHE A 183 -4.23 -12.77 16.86
CA PHE A 183 -3.95 -11.39 17.19
C PHE A 183 -5.00 -10.83 18.16
N ALA A 184 -6.28 -11.03 17.89
CA ALA A 184 -7.37 -10.60 18.78
C ALA A 184 -7.21 -11.20 20.20
N LEU A 185 -6.97 -12.52 20.28
CA LEU A 185 -6.74 -13.21 21.56
C LEU A 185 -5.57 -12.60 22.35
N TYR A 186 -4.46 -12.29 21.68
CA TYR A 186 -3.31 -11.67 22.31
C TYR A 186 -3.58 -10.23 22.74
N VAL A 187 -4.26 -9.42 21.91
CA VAL A 187 -4.62 -8.05 22.26
C VAL A 187 -5.47 -8.04 23.54
N ASP A 188 -6.51 -8.86 23.61
CA ASP A 188 -7.41 -8.93 24.77
C ASP A 188 -6.65 -9.35 26.04
N THR A 189 -5.84 -10.40 25.93
CA THR A 189 -5.07 -10.92 27.06
C THR A 189 -4.05 -9.90 27.57
N VAL A 190 -3.27 -9.31 26.66
CA VAL A 190 -2.20 -8.34 27.02
C VAL A 190 -2.79 -7.05 27.55
N ASN A 191 -3.93 -6.59 27.01
CA ASN A 191 -4.63 -5.42 27.54
C ASN A 191 -5.11 -5.67 28.98
N GLY A 192 -5.68 -6.85 29.27
CA GLY A 192 -6.08 -7.21 30.63
C GLY A 192 -4.92 -7.11 31.64
N TRP A 193 -3.70 -7.47 31.21
CA TRP A 193 -2.50 -7.34 32.05
C TRP A 193 -2.05 -5.89 32.21
N THR A 194 -2.07 -5.13 31.11
CA THR A 194 -1.56 -3.75 31.02
C THR A 194 -2.40 -2.77 31.82
N TYR A 195 -3.74 -2.89 31.78
CA TYR A 195 -4.64 -1.92 32.39
C TYR A 195 -5.10 -2.30 33.79
N ASN A 196 -5.12 -3.60 34.11
CA ASN A 196 -5.64 -4.08 35.39
C ASN A 196 -4.55 -4.76 36.21
N LYS A 197 -4.04 -5.91 35.76
CA LYS A 197 -3.28 -6.81 36.63
C LYS A 197 -1.96 -6.22 37.16
N LEU A 198 -1.12 -5.66 36.29
CA LEU A 198 0.19 -5.13 36.69
C LEU A 198 0.07 -3.78 37.43
N PRO A 199 -0.72 -2.80 36.96
CA PRO A 199 -0.88 -1.53 37.68
C PRO A 199 -1.47 -1.69 39.08
N LEU A 200 -2.43 -2.61 39.28
CA LEU A 200 -3.04 -2.84 40.60
C LEU A 200 -2.00 -3.37 41.60
N LYS A 201 -1.23 -4.39 41.21
CA LYS A 201 -0.15 -4.93 42.06
C LYS A 201 0.91 -3.87 42.40
N GLN A 202 1.30 -3.04 41.44
CA GLN A 202 2.26 -1.97 41.70
C GLN A 202 1.70 -0.94 42.69
N LYS A 203 0.43 -0.53 42.53
CA LYS A 203 -0.25 0.38 43.47
C LYS A 203 -0.33 -0.20 44.89
N GLU A 204 -0.58 -1.50 45.02
CA GLU A 204 -0.59 -2.19 46.33
C GLU A 204 0.78 -2.13 47.01
N LEU A 205 1.87 -2.39 46.28
CA LEU A 205 3.23 -2.30 46.80
C LEU A 205 3.61 -0.86 47.16
N ASP A 206 3.30 0.10 46.28
CA ASP A 206 3.55 1.52 46.54
C ASP A 206 2.77 2.00 47.78
N LYS A 207 1.53 1.54 47.97
CA LYS A 207 0.74 1.81 49.17
C LYS A 207 1.41 1.23 50.42
N ARG A 208 1.83 -0.04 50.38
CA ARG A 208 2.52 -0.70 51.50
C ARG A 208 3.78 0.06 51.91
N TYR A 209 4.57 0.53 50.94
CA TYR A 209 5.74 1.36 51.22
C TYR A 209 5.39 2.73 51.82
N ASN A 210 4.35 3.40 51.30
CA ASN A 210 3.90 4.67 51.85
C ASN A 210 3.37 4.53 53.29
N ASP A 211 2.68 3.43 53.59
CA ASP A 211 2.19 3.14 54.93
C ASP A 211 3.36 2.84 55.90
N TYR A 212 4.39 2.11 55.45
CA TYR A 212 5.65 1.94 56.19
C TYR A 212 6.30 3.29 56.55
N LYS A 213 6.41 4.19 55.56
CA LYS A 213 6.99 5.54 55.78
C LYS A 213 6.19 6.39 56.77
N LYS A 214 4.87 6.22 56.85
CA LYS A 214 4.00 6.97 57.76
C LYS A 214 3.95 6.38 59.18
N GLY A 215 4.02 5.06 59.31
CA GLY A 215 3.83 4.37 60.59
C GLY A 215 5.09 4.30 61.44
N ASN A 216 6.15 3.67 60.91
CA ASN A 216 7.42 3.49 61.61
C ASN A 216 8.58 3.25 60.63
N PRO A 217 9.23 4.32 60.13
CA PRO A 217 10.24 4.25 59.06
C PRO A 217 11.59 3.65 59.48
N ASN A 218 11.74 3.21 60.74
CA ASN A 218 12.99 2.65 61.27
C ASN A 218 12.93 1.13 61.46
N ASN A 219 11.81 0.47 61.12
CA ASN A 219 11.70 -0.98 61.22
C ASN A 219 12.33 -1.65 59.99
N ILE A 220 13.61 -2.02 60.12
CA ILE A 220 14.40 -2.65 59.06
C ILE A 220 13.73 -3.94 58.54
N GLY A 221 13.14 -4.76 59.40
CA GLY A 221 12.48 -6.01 58.97
C GLY A 221 11.32 -5.78 58.01
N ILE A 222 10.51 -4.74 58.23
CA ILE A 222 9.42 -4.37 57.30
C ILE A 222 9.98 -3.86 55.97
N LEU A 223 11.08 -3.11 56.00
CA LEU A 223 11.76 -2.63 54.79
C LEU A 223 12.33 -3.79 53.97
N GLU A 224 12.94 -4.80 54.61
CA GLU A 224 13.42 -6.02 53.96
C GLU A 224 12.30 -6.80 53.27
N GLU A 225 11.15 -6.95 53.93
CA GLU A 225 9.98 -7.58 53.33
C GLU A 225 9.49 -6.82 52.09
N ILE A 226 9.40 -5.48 52.17
CA ILE A 226 8.99 -4.64 51.05
C ILE A 226 9.98 -4.78 49.89
N VAL A 227 11.29 -4.75 50.15
CA VAL A 227 12.33 -4.95 49.12
C VAL A 227 12.16 -6.31 48.43
N THR A 228 11.93 -7.37 49.22
CA THR A 228 11.70 -8.73 48.72
C THR A 228 10.44 -8.82 47.85
N ASP A 229 9.37 -8.13 48.23
CA ASP A 229 8.12 -8.09 47.46
C ASP A 229 8.29 -7.35 46.13
N TYR A 230 9.06 -6.25 46.09
CA TYR A 230 9.41 -5.58 44.83
C TYR A 230 10.27 -6.48 43.94
N GLU A 231 11.24 -7.22 44.50
CA GLU A 231 12.06 -8.17 43.74
C GLU A 231 11.21 -9.28 43.10
N LYS A 232 10.28 -9.86 43.86
CA LYS A 232 9.29 -10.82 43.35
C LYS A 232 8.41 -10.21 42.27
N PHE A 233 7.98 -8.96 42.46
CA PHE A 233 7.17 -8.25 41.47
C PHE A 233 7.93 -7.96 40.16
N LEU A 234 9.22 -7.61 40.22
CA LEU A 234 10.05 -7.45 39.04
C LEU A 234 10.20 -8.77 38.27
N THR A 235 10.45 -9.87 38.99
CA THR A 235 10.49 -11.22 38.39
C THR A 235 9.15 -11.60 37.75
N TYR A 236 8.06 -11.22 38.41
CA TYR A 236 6.72 -11.39 37.88
C TYR A 236 6.53 -10.59 36.57
N GLN A 237 6.85 -9.29 36.56
CA GLN A 237 6.76 -8.45 35.35
C GLN A 237 7.60 -8.97 34.19
N LYS A 238 8.84 -9.45 34.45
CA LYS A 238 9.71 -10.07 33.44
C LYS A 238 9.02 -11.22 32.73
N SER A 239 8.31 -12.08 33.47
CA SER A 239 7.56 -13.20 32.89
C SER A 239 6.43 -12.73 31.96
N TYR A 240 5.73 -11.66 32.33
CA TYR A 240 4.70 -11.05 31.47
C TYR A 240 5.30 -10.43 30.21
N ILE A 241 6.45 -9.74 30.32
CA ILE A 241 7.16 -9.18 29.17
C ILE A 241 7.57 -10.29 28.20
N ARG A 242 8.13 -11.40 28.69
CA ARG A 242 8.47 -12.58 27.86
C ARG A 242 7.25 -13.15 27.15
N ALA A 243 6.10 -13.24 27.84
CA ALA A 243 4.87 -13.72 27.24
C ALA A 243 4.41 -12.82 26.06
N VAL A 244 4.51 -11.51 26.21
CA VAL A 244 4.19 -10.56 25.13
C VAL A 244 5.17 -10.70 23.96
N LEU A 245 6.48 -10.87 24.23
CA LEU A 245 7.47 -11.11 23.18
C LEU A 245 7.21 -12.41 22.40
N ILE A 246 6.69 -13.43 23.09
CA ILE A 246 6.24 -14.66 22.44
C ILE A 246 5.08 -14.38 21.49
N CYS A 247 4.15 -13.50 21.85
CA CYS A 247 3.10 -13.06 20.92
C CYS A 247 3.69 -12.45 19.65
N PHE A 248 4.65 -11.53 19.77
CA PHE A 248 5.30 -10.90 18.60
C PHE A 248 5.95 -11.92 17.66
N ALA A 249 6.78 -12.82 18.18
CA ALA A 249 7.46 -13.79 17.34
C ALA A 249 6.50 -14.87 16.78
N ARG A 250 5.43 -15.24 17.49
CA ARG A 250 4.37 -16.13 16.94
C ARG A 250 3.57 -15.44 15.84
N LEU A 251 3.18 -14.19 16.05
CA LEU A 251 2.46 -13.42 15.05
C LEU A 251 3.30 -13.25 13.78
N ALA A 252 4.60 -12.98 13.91
CA ALA A 252 5.51 -12.93 12.76
C ALA A 252 5.58 -14.28 12.03
N ALA A 253 5.71 -15.39 12.77
CA ALA A 253 5.73 -16.73 12.17
C ALA A 253 4.42 -17.08 11.45
N VAL A 254 3.27 -16.76 12.05
CA VAL A 254 1.95 -16.98 11.42
C VAL A 254 1.79 -16.10 10.20
N PHE A 255 2.20 -14.83 10.26
CA PHE A 255 2.16 -13.91 9.13
C PHE A 255 3.03 -14.39 7.95
N ASP A 256 4.15 -15.07 8.25
CA ASP A 256 5.01 -15.74 7.29
C ASP A 256 4.50 -17.12 6.82
N ASN A 257 3.35 -17.60 7.30
CA ASN A 257 2.85 -18.97 7.10
C ASN A 257 3.83 -20.07 7.55
N VAL A 258 4.67 -19.79 8.54
CA VAL A 258 5.64 -20.76 9.08
C VAL A 258 5.02 -21.57 10.20
N LYS A 259 5.03 -22.90 10.06
CA LYS A 259 4.64 -23.83 11.12
C LYS A 259 5.78 -23.99 12.13
N LEU A 260 5.63 -23.39 13.30
CA LEU A 260 6.58 -23.52 14.40
C LEU A 260 6.72 -24.99 14.84
N GLY A 261 7.94 -25.39 15.22
CA GLY A 261 8.25 -26.73 15.75
C GLY A 261 8.47 -27.83 14.71
N GLU A 262 8.14 -27.60 13.43
CA GLU A 262 8.48 -28.49 12.32
C GLU A 262 9.36 -27.74 11.31
N GLY A 263 10.68 -27.79 11.51
CA GLY A 263 11.65 -27.23 10.56
C GLY A 263 12.88 -26.59 11.20
N SER A 264 13.80 -26.15 10.35
CA SER A 264 15.02 -25.42 10.75
C SER A 264 14.79 -23.94 11.05
N THR A 265 13.61 -23.41 10.74
CA THR A 265 13.29 -21.99 10.95
C THR A 265 12.98 -21.72 12.42
N ILE A 266 13.69 -20.76 13.00
CA ILE A 266 13.58 -20.37 14.41
C ILE A 266 13.28 -18.88 14.48
N TYR A 267 12.17 -18.54 15.14
CA TYR A 267 11.83 -17.17 15.50
C TYR A 267 12.29 -16.85 16.91
N ARG A 268 12.80 -15.64 17.09
CA ARG A 268 13.17 -15.06 18.38
C ARG A 268 12.58 -13.66 18.48
N ALA A 269 12.32 -13.23 19.71
CA ALA A 269 12.00 -11.84 19.98
C ALA A 269 12.74 -11.37 21.22
N ASN A 270 13.20 -10.12 21.22
CA ASN A 270 13.74 -9.49 22.42
C ASN A 270 13.35 -8.02 22.50
N ILE A 271 13.63 -7.41 23.66
CA ILE A 271 13.53 -5.97 23.84
C ILE A 271 14.90 -5.43 24.20
N MET A 272 15.28 -4.35 23.52
CA MET A 272 16.38 -3.50 23.93
C MET A 272 15.81 -2.26 24.60
N ILE A 273 16.02 -2.13 25.91
CA ILE A 273 15.46 -1.06 26.73
C ILE A 273 16.41 0.14 26.73
N LYS A 274 15.86 1.33 26.52
CA LYS A 274 16.61 2.59 26.58
C LYS A 274 16.98 2.91 28.03
N LYS A 275 18.27 3.11 28.27
CA LYS A 275 18.88 3.47 29.55
C LYS A 275 19.73 4.74 29.39
N THR A 276 19.79 5.54 30.45
CA THR A 276 20.72 6.67 30.54
C THR A 276 22.12 6.19 30.91
N LYS A 277 23.15 7.03 30.73
CA LYS A 277 24.54 6.70 31.08
C LYS A 277 24.71 6.27 32.54
N GLU A 278 23.93 6.84 33.45
CA GLU A 278 23.95 6.57 34.89
C GLU A 278 23.37 5.19 35.25
N MET A 279 22.51 4.64 34.39
CA MET A 279 21.84 3.35 34.57
C MET A 279 22.62 2.18 33.97
N VAL A 280 23.73 2.45 33.29
CA VAL A 280 24.54 1.44 32.60
C VAL A 280 25.91 1.37 33.25
N ASP A 281 26.28 0.20 33.76
CA ASP A 281 27.66 -0.06 34.17
C ASP A 281 28.53 -0.28 32.93
N THR A 282 29.09 0.80 32.41
CA THR A 282 29.98 0.80 31.23
C THR A 282 31.33 0.12 31.48
N LYS A 283 31.65 -0.23 32.74
CA LYS A 283 32.89 -0.96 33.09
C LYS A 283 32.71 -2.48 33.02
N SER A 284 31.48 -2.98 33.15
CA SER A 284 31.16 -4.40 33.03
C SER A 284 31.02 -4.80 31.55
N ASN A 285 31.72 -5.86 31.14
CA ASN A 285 31.80 -6.43 29.78
C ASN A 285 30.66 -6.09 28.81
N VAL A 286 30.74 -4.94 28.16
CA VAL A 286 29.80 -4.54 27.12
C VAL A 286 30.26 -5.13 25.79
N ASN A 287 29.53 -6.13 25.31
CA ASN A 287 29.85 -6.87 24.08
C ASN A 287 29.77 -6.03 22.78
N PHE A 288 29.23 -4.80 22.82
CA PHE A 288 29.17 -3.91 21.65
C PHE A 288 29.13 -2.42 22.04
N LEU A 289 30.20 -1.95 22.67
CA LEU A 289 30.52 -0.53 22.65
C LEU A 289 31.43 -0.30 21.44
N PRO A 290 31.01 0.42 20.38
CA PRO A 290 31.94 1.00 19.43
C PRO A 290 33.08 1.64 20.22
N SER A 291 34.32 1.29 19.90
CA SER A 291 35.51 1.90 20.53
C SER A 291 35.59 3.41 20.28
N ILE A 292 34.79 3.94 19.35
CA ILE A 292 34.47 5.38 19.18
C ILE A 292 33.90 6.02 20.46
N VAL A 293 33.25 5.24 21.35
CA VAL A 293 32.76 5.74 22.65
C VAL A 293 33.87 5.76 23.70
N ARG A 294 34.95 4.98 23.51
CA ARG A 294 36.10 4.94 24.43
C ARG A 294 37.11 6.04 24.13
N ASP A 295 37.30 6.35 22.85
CA ASP A 295 38.11 7.47 22.39
C ASP A 295 37.21 8.63 21.93
N SER A 296 37.30 9.74 22.65
CA SER A 296 37.13 11.12 22.16
C SER A 296 35.88 11.90 22.57
N HIS A 297 36.19 13.14 22.96
CA HIS A 297 35.36 14.31 23.15
C HIS A 297 34.61 14.80 21.87
N ILE A 298 34.35 13.92 20.90
CA ILE A 298 33.91 14.29 19.54
C ILE A 298 32.44 13.90 19.27
N HIS A 299 31.93 12.83 19.90
CA HIS A 299 30.55 12.35 19.69
C HIS A 299 29.84 12.09 21.01
N SER A 300 28.75 12.81 21.28
CA SER A 300 27.96 12.63 22.51
C SER A 300 26.94 11.50 22.32
N VAL A 301 27.21 10.31 22.84
CA VAL A 301 26.19 9.24 22.95
C VAL A 301 25.01 9.78 23.74
N ASN A 302 23.81 9.78 23.14
CA ASN A 302 22.62 10.33 23.76
C ASN A 302 21.96 9.30 24.68
N TYR A 303 21.90 8.05 24.23
CA TYR A 303 21.23 6.96 24.97
C TYR A 303 21.99 5.64 24.80
N TYR A 304 21.73 4.70 25.71
CA TYR A 304 22.19 3.32 25.61
C TYR A 304 20.99 2.38 25.50
N LEU A 305 21.07 1.39 24.63
CA LEU A 305 20.09 0.32 24.51
C LEU A 305 20.66 -0.93 25.16
N SER A 306 20.00 -1.43 26.19
CA SER A 306 20.42 -2.61 26.94
C SER A 306 19.53 -3.81 26.62
N LEU A 307 20.15 -4.90 26.19
CA LEU A 307 19.56 -6.22 26.04
C LEU A 307 19.91 -7.06 27.26
N ASP A 308 18.89 -7.55 27.96
CA ASP A 308 19.00 -8.54 29.01
C ASP A 308 18.43 -9.87 28.49
N LYS A 309 19.04 -10.99 28.87
CA LYS A 309 18.52 -12.32 28.55
C LYS A 309 17.08 -12.48 29.04
N ASP A 310 16.73 -11.89 30.19
CA ASP A 310 15.38 -11.96 30.75
C ASP A 310 14.31 -11.32 29.85
N TYR A 311 14.71 -10.47 28.89
CA TYR A 311 13.85 -9.85 27.89
C TYR A 311 14.04 -10.45 26.50
N SER A 312 14.47 -11.70 26.41
CA SER A 312 14.65 -12.43 25.16
C SER A 312 13.97 -13.79 25.20
N VAL A 313 13.34 -14.18 24.10
CA VAL A 313 12.62 -15.43 23.96
C VAL A 313 12.93 -16.11 22.64
N LYS A 314 12.93 -17.44 22.67
CA LYS A 314 13.09 -18.32 21.51
C LYS A 314 11.89 -19.24 21.38
N ILE A 315 11.28 -19.28 20.20
CA ILE A 315 10.02 -20.00 20.01
C ILE A 315 10.25 -21.29 19.24
N TYR A 316 9.84 -22.40 19.87
CA TYR A 316 9.83 -23.73 19.26
C TYR A 316 8.47 -24.42 19.31
N SER A 317 7.56 -23.94 20.15
CA SER A 317 6.29 -24.61 20.42
C SER A 317 5.18 -24.16 19.49
N ARG A 318 4.34 -25.13 19.12
CA ARG A 318 3.06 -24.94 18.40
C ARG A 318 1.94 -24.38 19.26
N SER A 319 2.08 -24.43 20.59
CA SER A 319 1.06 -23.89 21.49
C SER A 319 0.88 -22.41 21.19
N THR A 320 -0.32 -22.00 20.80
CA THR A 320 -0.67 -20.60 20.57
C THR A 320 -1.01 -19.89 21.88
N SER A 321 -1.57 -20.59 22.87
CA SER A 321 -1.95 -19.96 24.14
C SER A 321 -0.74 -19.53 24.98
N ILE A 322 -0.82 -18.31 25.52
CA ILE A 322 0.12 -17.75 26.51
C ILE A 322 -0.33 -17.97 27.97
N THR A 323 -1.55 -18.47 28.18
CA THR A 323 -2.08 -18.88 29.49
C THR A 323 -2.42 -20.37 29.51
N ASP A 324 -2.49 -20.95 30.71
CA ASP A 324 -3.08 -22.27 30.92
C ASP A 324 -4.62 -22.22 30.89
N LYS A 325 -5.27 -23.34 31.25
CA LYS A 325 -6.74 -23.48 31.19
C LYS A 325 -7.43 -22.63 32.26
N GLU A 326 -6.72 -22.33 33.33
CA GLU A 326 -7.14 -21.54 34.48
C GLU A 326 -6.91 -20.03 34.25
N GLY A 327 -6.33 -19.65 33.11
CA GLY A 327 -6.03 -18.26 32.76
C GLY A 327 -4.76 -17.73 33.45
N VAL A 328 -3.95 -18.60 34.05
CA VAL A 328 -2.66 -18.26 34.64
C VAL A 328 -1.60 -18.22 33.54
N LEU A 329 -0.65 -17.29 33.69
CA LEU A 329 0.44 -17.13 32.74
C LEU A 329 1.30 -18.40 32.70
N LYS A 330 1.55 -18.92 31.50
CA LYS A 330 2.50 -20.03 31.33
C LYS A 330 3.92 -19.56 31.60
N ASP A 331 4.71 -20.44 32.20
CA ASP A 331 6.13 -20.17 32.36
C ASP A 331 6.86 -20.27 31.01
N PHE A 332 7.65 -19.23 30.73
CA PHE A 332 8.37 -19.08 29.49
C PHE A 332 9.83 -18.77 29.79
N ASN A 333 10.70 -19.72 29.45
CA ASN A 333 12.14 -19.58 29.63
C ASN A 333 12.70 -18.47 28.72
N HIS A 334 13.71 -17.78 29.23
CA HIS A 334 14.47 -16.83 28.43
C HIS A 334 15.33 -17.54 27.36
N ASP A 335 15.68 -16.83 26.29
CA ASP A 335 16.68 -17.32 25.32
C ASP A 335 18.08 -17.35 25.95
N ASP A 336 18.96 -18.14 25.34
CA ASP A 336 20.38 -18.20 25.69
C ASP A 336 21.14 -17.17 24.82
N ILE A 337 21.12 -15.93 25.29
CA ILE A 337 21.80 -14.79 24.66
C ILE A 337 22.64 -14.05 25.71
N ASP A 338 23.77 -13.51 25.25
CA ASP A 338 24.58 -12.62 26.06
C ASP A 338 23.92 -11.26 26.16
N SER A 339 24.05 -10.63 27.33
CA SER A 339 23.67 -9.24 27.49
C SER A 339 24.49 -8.35 26.55
N LEU A 340 23.82 -7.36 25.98
CA LEU A 340 24.39 -6.46 24.98
C LEU A 340 24.00 -5.03 25.33
N ILE A 341 24.91 -4.09 25.16
CA ILE A 341 24.57 -2.66 25.22
C ILE A 341 25.02 -2.02 23.91
N LEU A 342 24.14 -1.25 23.28
CA LEU A 342 24.38 -0.52 22.04
C LEU A 342 24.23 0.99 22.28
N PRO A 343 25.15 1.85 21.80
CA PRO A 343 24.93 3.28 21.85
C PRO A 343 23.88 3.72 20.82
N VAL A 344 23.21 4.84 21.11
CA VAL A 344 22.31 5.53 20.19
C VAL A 344 22.76 6.98 20.06
N PHE A 345 22.98 7.39 18.82
CA PHE A 345 23.31 8.74 18.43
C PHE A 345 22.08 9.39 17.80
N SER A 346 21.56 10.46 18.40
CA SER A 346 20.39 11.20 17.89
C SER A 346 20.77 12.51 17.20
N SER A 347 22.06 12.83 17.13
CA SER A 347 22.57 13.96 16.36
C SER A 347 22.66 13.60 14.88
N LYS A 348 22.18 14.47 13.98
CA LYS A 348 22.23 14.27 12.53
C LYS A 348 23.63 13.96 12.00
N ASN A 349 24.66 14.52 12.63
CA ASN A 349 26.05 14.32 12.21
C ASN A 349 26.60 12.93 12.58
N ASP A 350 25.93 12.23 13.50
CA ASP A 350 26.40 10.98 14.09
C ASP A 350 25.50 9.79 13.75
N GLU A 351 24.45 10.00 12.94
CA GLU A 351 23.47 8.97 12.57
C GLU A 351 24.13 7.75 11.89
N LEU A 352 25.21 7.97 11.14
CA LEU A 352 25.95 6.92 10.42
C LEU A 352 26.58 5.87 11.36
N TYR A 353 26.84 6.25 12.62
CA TYR A 353 27.40 5.36 13.65
C TYR A 353 26.35 4.46 14.30
N ASN A 354 25.06 4.74 14.10
CA ASN A 354 24.00 3.85 14.56
C ASN A 354 24.01 2.56 13.74
N CYS A 355 24.25 1.45 14.43
CA CYS A 355 24.04 0.13 13.86
C CYS A 355 22.58 -0.02 13.41
N PHE A 356 22.37 -0.71 12.28
CA PHE A 356 21.04 -1.01 11.77
C PHE A 356 20.21 -1.82 12.79
N GLY A 357 18.89 -1.77 12.65
CA GLY A 357 17.98 -2.37 13.62
C GLY A 357 17.69 -1.42 14.79
N ALA A 358 17.79 -1.92 16.03
CA ALA A 358 17.32 -1.22 17.22
C ALA A 358 17.88 0.21 17.41
N PRO A 359 19.20 0.49 17.27
CA PRO A 359 19.72 1.84 17.43
C PRO A 359 19.13 2.84 16.43
N ARG A 360 19.10 2.48 15.14
CA ARG A 360 18.46 3.31 14.11
C ARG A 360 16.95 3.45 14.31
N ALA A 361 16.26 2.40 14.74
CA ALA A 361 14.82 2.45 15.00
C ALA A 361 14.48 3.46 16.10
N VAL A 362 15.29 3.52 17.16
CA VAL A 362 15.13 4.47 18.26
C VAL A 362 15.57 5.88 17.85
N ALA A 363 16.66 6.02 17.08
CA ALA A 363 17.14 7.33 16.63
C ALA A 363 16.18 8.02 15.64
N THR A 364 15.55 7.24 14.75
CA THR A 364 14.65 7.77 13.70
C THR A 364 13.18 7.77 14.13
N GLY A 365 12.82 6.97 15.13
CA GLY A 365 11.43 6.70 15.50
C GLY A 365 10.66 5.89 14.47
N GLN A 366 11.35 5.29 13.49
CA GLN A 366 10.76 4.46 12.44
C GLN A 366 11.17 2.99 12.60
N PRO A 367 10.31 2.04 12.20
CA PRO A 367 10.71 0.63 12.13
C PRO A 367 11.93 0.44 11.23
N GLN A 368 12.74 -0.57 11.51
CA GLN A 368 13.88 -0.97 10.69
C GLN A 368 13.68 -2.39 10.18
N PHE A 369 13.79 -2.55 8.87
CA PHE A 369 13.54 -3.78 8.14
C PHE A 369 14.84 -4.28 7.53
N VAL A 370 15.39 -5.37 8.05
CA VAL A 370 16.64 -5.97 7.55
C VAL A 370 16.31 -7.34 6.98
N THR A 371 16.33 -7.46 5.65
CA THR A 371 16.07 -8.70 4.91
C THR A 371 17.19 -9.72 5.14
N ASP A 372 18.43 -9.25 5.08
CA ASP A 372 19.63 -10.05 5.24
C ASP A 372 20.70 -9.27 6.01
N THR A 373 21.00 -9.70 7.23
CA THR A 373 21.98 -9.04 8.10
C THR A 373 23.40 -9.11 7.55
N HIS A 374 23.75 -10.11 6.74
CA HIS A 374 25.10 -10.23 6.18
C HIS A 374 25.30 -9.26 5.02
N GLU A 375 24.26 -9.06 4.20
CA GLU A 375 24.29 -8.06 3.13
C GLU A 375 24.22 -6.65 3.71
N GLU A 376 23.37 -6.41 4.71
CA GLU A 376 23.23 -5.11 5.37
C GLU A 376 24.53 -4.64 6.01
N VAL A 377 25.32 -5.54 6.63
CA VAL A 377 26.65 -5.18 7.15
C VAL A 377 27.59 -4.71 6.03
N LYS A 378 27.57 -5.38 4.86
CA LYS A 378 28.41 -5.00 3.73
C LYS A 378 27.99 -3.65 3.14
N GLU A 379 26.69 -3.41 2.98
CA GLU A 379 26.19 -2.12 2.50
C GLU A 379 26.49 -0.99 3.49
N TRP A 380 26.28 -1.23 4.79
CA TRP A 380 26.61 -0.26 5.81
C TRP A 380 28.12 0.04 5.87
N ALA A 381 28.98 -0.96 5.68
CA ALA A 381 30.43 -0.77 5.63
C ALA A 381 30.86 0.19 4.50
N LYS A 382 30.14 0.25 3.37
CA LYS A 382 30.41 1.20 2.27
C LYS A 382 30.19 2.66 2.68
N LEU A 383 29.35 2.92 3.69
CA LEU A 383 29.14 4.25 4.26
C LEU A 383 30.31 4.70 5.17
N ASN A 384 31.28 3.82 5.41
CA ASN A 384 32.49 4.05 6.19
C ASN A 384 32.22 4.57 7.63
N PRO A 385 31.44 3.87 8.46
CA PRO A 385 31.22 4.23 9.87
C PRO A 385 32.44 4.03 10.78
N GLY A 386 33.58 3.64 10.21
CA GLY A 386 34.82 3.32 10.91
C GLY A 386 35.03 1.80 11.04
N LYS A 387 36.29 1.36 10.82
CA LYS A 387 36.67 -0.06 10.80
C LYS A 387 36.25 -0.83 12.05
N GLN A 388 36.44 -0.23 13.22
CA GLN A 388 36.11 -0.89 14.50
C GLN A 388 34.61 -1.17 14.66
N VAL A 389 33.76 -0.31 14.10
CA VAL A 389 32.29 -0.49 14.11
C VAL A 389 31.90 -1.64 13.19
N ILE A 390 32.53 -1.70 12.02
CA ILE A 390 32.32 -2.76 11.04
C ILE A 390 32.76 -4.11 11.63
N ASP A 391 33.99 -4.21 12.15
CA ASP A 391 34.53 -5.45 12.72
C ASP A 391 33.64 -5.99 13.86
N ALA A 392 33.11 -5.11 14.71
CA ALA A 392 32.18 -5.50 15.77
C ALA A 392 30.84 -6.01 15.21
N ALA A 393 30.29 -5.34 14.20
CA ALA A 393 29.03 -5.73 13.56
C ALA A 393 29.17 -7.06 12.81
N GLU A 394 30.30 -7.26 12.14
CA GLU A 394 30.65 -8.52 11.50
C GLU A 394 30.71 -9.65 12.51
N ASN A 395 31.40 -9.45 13.64
CA ASN A 395 31.47 -10.46 14.68
C ASN A 395 30.09 -10.80 15.27
N TYR A 396 29.23 -9.81 15.46
CA TYR A 396 27.89 -10.02 16.02
C TYR A 396 26.93 -10.73 15.05
N TYR A 397 26.88 -10.31 13.77
CA TYR A 397 25.89 -10.80 12.80
C TYR A 397 26.40 -11.94 11.90
N LEU A 398 27.69 -11.93 11.51
CA LEU A 398 28.23 -12.94 10.60
C LEU A 398 28.53 -14.25 11.32
N ASN A 399 29.06 -14.19 12.54
CA ASN A 399 29.41 -15.38 13.32
C ASN A 399 28.19 -16.00 14.03
N SER A 400 27.11 -15.25 14.19
CA SER A 400 25.88 -15.71 14.82
C SER A 400 24.89 -16.27 13.81
N LYS A 401 24.61 -17.57 13.86
CA LYS A 401 23.50 -18.20 13.10
C LYS A 401 22.10 -17.83 13.65
N LYS A 402 22.01 -16.91 14.62
CA LYS A 402 20.77 -16.62 15.35
C LYS A 402 19.86 -15.60 14.63
N ALA A 403 20.44 -14.65 13.88
CA ALA A 403 19.73 -13.49 13.32
C ALA A 403 20.18 -13.19 11.88
N ARG A 404 19.58 -13.89 10.90
CA ARG A 404 19.83 -13.66 9.46
C ARG A 404 18.93 -12.57 8.89
N SER A 405 17.73 -12.40 9.43
CA SER A 405 16.85 -11.25 9.15
C SER A 405 16.30 -10.65 10.45
N LEU A 406 16.03 -9.35 10.45
CA LEU A 406 15.68 -8.58 11.64
C LEU A 406 14.58 -7.56 11.35
N LEU A 407 13.58 -7.49 12.22
CA LEU A 407 12.62 -6.39 12.30
C LEU A 407 12.77 -5.71 13.66
N SER A 408 13.13 -4.44 13.67
CA SER A 408 13.19 -3.62 14.89
C SER A 408 12.06 -2.60 14.90
N ILE A 409 11.25 -2.60 15.95
CA ILE A 409 10.06 -1.75 16.09
C ILE A 409 10.26 -0.81 17.29
N PRO A 410 10.27 0.52 17.10
CA PRO A 410 10.41 1.46 18.20
C PRO A 410 9.19 1.39 19.13
N MET A 411 9.46 1.43 20.44
CA MET A 411 8.45 1.36 21.48
C MET A 411 7.85 2.74 21.77
N ILE A 412 6.77 3.06 21.06
CA ILE A 412 6.05 4.34 21.15
C ILE A 412 4.72 4.13 21.90
N VAL A 413 4.48 4.92 22.96
CA VAL A 413 3.27 4.77 23.81
C VAL A 413 2.00 5.32 23.14
N SER A 414 2.11 6.34 22.30
CA SER A 414 0.97 6.92 21.57
C SER A 414 1.42 7.40 20.20
N LYS A 415 0.87 6.88 19.10
CA LYS A 415 1.17 7.39 17.74
C LYS A 415 0.45 8.71 17.41
N LEU A 416 -0.43 9.19 18.30
CA LEU A 416 -1.31 10.34 18.05
C LEU A 416 -0.67 11.69 18.38
N ALA A 417 0.40 11.71 19.19
CA ALA A 417 1.11 12.94 19.49
C ALA A 417 2.17 13.21 18.42
N SER A 418 2.26 14.46 17.95
CA SER A 418 3.17 14.87 16.88
C SER A 418 4.65 14.71 17.22
N ASP A 419 4.98 14.60 18.51
CA ASP A 419 6.33 14.40 19.05
C ASP A 419 6.60 12.95 19.49
N ALA A 420 5.64 12.04 19.32
CA ALA A 420 5.77 10.69 19.87
C ALA A 420 6.86 9.82 19.24
N THR A 421 7.29 10.17 18.03
CA THR A 421 8.39 9.51 17.32
C THR A 421 9.75 10.10 17.69
N GLN A 422 9.81 11.12 18.57
CA GLN A 422 11.08 11.67 18.99
C GLN A 422 11.86 10.67 19.87
N PRO A 423 13.20 10.59 19.73
CA PRO A 423 14.03 9.63 20.49
C PRO A 423 13.91 9.73 22.01
N ASP A 424 13.56 10.89 22.56
CA ASP A 424 13.35 11.09 23.99
C ASP A 424 12.09 10.36 24.51
N LYS A 425 11.04 10.24 23.67
CA LYS A 425 9.77 9.57 24.01
C LYS A 425 9.77 8.05 23.80
N ILE A 426 10.79 7.50 23.16
CA ILE A 426 10.86 6.06 22.84
C ILE A 426 11.50 5.29 24.01
N PHE A 427 10.84 4.23 24.51
CA PHE A 427 11.36 3.43 25.63
C PHE A 427 12.43 2.41 25.26
N GLY A 428 12.59 2.12 23.97
CA GLY A 428 13.45 1.07 23.47
C GLY A 428 12.99 0.57 22.11
N SER A 429 13.45 -0.63 21.74
CA SER A 429 13.08 -1.33 20.51
C SER A 429 12.68 -2.76 20.81
N ILE A 430 11.59 -3.22 20.19
CA ILE A 430 11.22 -4.63 20.10
C ILE A 430 11.91 -5.18 18.86
N ASN A 431 12.66 -6.26 19.01
CA ASN A 431 13.36 -6.87 17.90
C ASN A 431 12.83 -8.28 17.67
N ILE A 432 12.46 -8.57 16.43
CA ILE A 432 12.04 -9.90 15.98
C ILE A 432 13.09 -10.42 15.01
N TYR A 433 13.60 -11.62 15.27
CA TYR A 433 14.65 -12.24 14.48
C TYR A 433 14.19 -13.56 13.90
N ARG A 434 14.75 -13.88 12.74
CA ARG A 434 14.69 -15.20 12.11
C ARG A 434 16.09 -15.63 11.72
N ASN A 435 16.36 -16.93 11.81
CA ASN A 435 17.65 -17.50 11.43
C ASN A 435 17.83 -17.74 9.93
N THR A 436 16.82 -17.42 9.12
CA THR A 436 16.87 -17.38 7.65
C THR A 436 16.63 -15.94 7.19
N ALA A 437 16.96 -15.64 5.92
CA ALA A 437 16.66 -14.34 5.32
C ALA A 437 15.13 -14.14 5.17
N ASP A 438 14.75 -12.91 4.85
CA ASP A 438 13.40 -12.53 4.39
C ASP A 438 12.27 -12.78 5.39
N LEU A 439 12.42 -12.29 6.63
CA LEU A 439 11.28 -12.12 7.54
C LEU A 439 10.15 -11.33 6.84
N LEU A 440 8.91 -11.80 6.99
CA LEU A 440 7.71 -11.24 6.35
C LEU A 440 7.79 -11.28 4.82
N SER A 441 8.38 -12.36 4.28
CA SER A 441 8.61 -12.60 2.85
C SER A 441 9.50 -11.56 2.14
N GLY A 442 10.26 -10.75 2.89
CA GLY A 442 11.13 -9.71 2.34
C GLY A 442 10.40 -8.47 1.78
N ASP A 443 9.06 -8.48 1.72
CA ASP A 443 8.22 -7.44 1.14
C ASP A 443 8.01 -6.25 2.10
N GLU A 444 8.39 -5.04 1.69
CA GLU A 444 8.26 -3.84 2.53
C GLU A 444 6.82 -3.50 2.89
N GLY A 445 5.88 -3.61 1.95
CA GLY A 445 4.45 -3.34 2.21
C GLY A 445 3.86 -4.29 3.24
N LYS A 446 4.21 -5.58 3.16
CA LYS A 446 3.85 -6.58 4.18
C LYS A 446 4.43 -6.24 5.55
N LYS A 447 5.70 -5.84 5.59
CA LYS A 447 6.37 -5.49 6.84
C LYS A 447 5.75 -4.25 7.50
N GLU A 448 5.46 -3.21 6.72
CA GLU A 448 4.77 -2.01 7.21
C GLU A 448 3.38 -2.33 7.74
N GLN A 449 2.60 -3.11 7.00
CA GLN A 449 1.28 -3.53 7.41
C GLN A 449 1.32 -4.38 8.69
N PHE A 450 2.27 -5.30 8.81
CA PHE A 450 2.48 -6.08 10.02
C PHE A 450 2.74 -5.16 11.22
N VAL A 451 3.66 -4.20 11.10
CA VAL A 451 3.95 -3.22 12.17
C VAL A 451 2.72 -2.37 12.50
N ASN A 452 1.95 -1.96 11.50
CA ASN A 452 0.74 -1.17 11.69
C ASN A 452 -0.33 -1.96 12.44
N ILE A 453 -0.58 -3.21 12.04
CA ILE A 453 -1.53 -4.10 12.72
C ILE A 453 -1.10 -4.35 14.17
N LEU A 454 0.20 -4.53 14.44
CA LEU A 454 0.70 -4.78 15.79
C LEU A 454 0.71 -3.57 16.74
N THR A 455 0.36 -2.38 16.25
CA THR A 455 0.36 -1.14 17.04
C THR A 455 -0.31 -1.28 18.43
N PRO A 456 -1.49 -1.92 18.60
CA PRO A 456 -2.13 -2.07 19.90
C PRO A 456 -1.28 -2.86 20.91
N ILE A 457 -0.67 -3.98 20.48
CA ILE A 457 0.20 -4.79 21.35
C ILE A 457 1.50 -4.06 21.65
N THR A 458 2.07 -3.35 20.67
CA THR A 458 3.27 -2.52 20.88
C THR A 458 3.03 -1.41 21.92
N GLN A 459 1.88 -0.74 21.87
CA GLN A 459 1.51 0.27 22.86
C GLN A 459 1.31 -0.34 24.25
N ALA A 460 0.64 -1.49 24.32
CA ALA A 460 0.43 -2.20 25.58
C ALA A 460 1.76 -2.61 26.22
N LEU A 461 2.67 -3.21 25.43
CA LEU A 461 4.02 -3.55 25.87
C LEU A 461 4.81 -2.31 26.31
N SER A 462 4.71 -1.21 25.58
CA SER A 462 5.38 0.04 25.95
C SER A 462 4.95 0.56 27.32
N ARG A 463 3.67 0.40 27.67
CA ARG A 463 3.16 0.72 29.02
C ARG A 463 3.63 -0.24 30.08
N ILE A 464 3.67 -1.55 29.78
CA ILE A 464 4.24 -2.56 30.69
C ILE A 464 5.70 -2.23 30.98
N ILE A 465 6.50 -1.87 29.97
CA ILE A 465 7.90 -1.46 30.16
C ILE A 465 8.01 -0.16 30.96
N GLY A 466 7.14 0.83 30.73
CA GLY A 466 7.11 2.04 31.55
C GLY A 466 6.87 1.76 33.03
N LEU A 467 5.90 0.87 33.34
CA LEU A 467 5.65 0.41 34.71
C LEU A 467 6.83 -0.36 35.29
N HIS A 468 7.45 -1.21 34.47
CA HIS A 468 8.61 -2.01 34.86
C HIS A 468 9.81 -1.15 35.23
N LEU A 469 10.16 -0.16 34.39
CA LEU A 469 11.24 0.78 34.65
C LEU A 469 10.99 1.60 35.93
N SER A 470 9.75 2.02 36.15
CA SER A 470 9.35 2.72 37.38
C SER A 470 9.53 1.83 38.62
N ALA A 471 9.14 0.56 38.55
CA ALA A 471 9.32 -0.41 39.63
C ALA A 471 10.81 -0.73 39.88
N GLU A 472 11.62 -0.85 38.82
CA GLU A 472 13.07 -1.08 38.91
C GLU A 472 13.76 0.09 39.63
N GLN A 473 13.44 1.32 39.26
CA GLN A 473 13.98 2.52 39.92
C GLN A 473 13.58 2.58 41.41
N ARG A 474 12.33 2.23 41.74
CA ARG A 474 11.86 2.15 43.12
C ARG A 474 12.63 1.08 43.90
N PHE A 475 12.76 -0.12 43.35
CA PHE A 475 13.51 -1.22 43.95
C PHE A 475 14.97 -0.84 44.25
N LEU A 476 15.66 -0.22 43.29
CA LEU A 476 17.03 0.27 43.48
C LEU A 476 17.13 1.32 44.60
N THR A 477 16.12 2.19 44.72
CA THR A 477 16.06 3.20 45.78
C THR A 477 15.87 2.55 47.16
N LEU A 478 14.94 1.58 47.25
CA LEU A 478 14.69 0.83 48.49
C LEU A 478 15.91 0.01 48.92
N LYS A 479 16.62 -0.60 47.97
CA LYS A 479 17.83 -1.36 48.26
C LYS A 479 18.94 -0.47 48.85
N LYS A 480 19.11 0.74 48.33
CA LYS A 480 20.05 1.74 48.88
C LYS A 480 19.62 2.20 50.27
N GLU A 481 18.32 2.43 50.47
CA GLU A 481 17.77 2.78 51.78
C GLU A 481 18.02 1.68 52.82
N LEU A 482 17.74 0.43 52.46
CA LEU A 482 17.97 -0.73 53.32
C LEU A 482 19.45 -0.89 53.68
N GLN A 483 20.36 -0.70 52.71
CA GLN A 483 21.81 -0.72 52.97
C GLN A 483 22.24 0.35 53.96
N SER A 484 21.71 1.58 53.82
CA SER A 484 22.00 2.70 54.72
C SER A 484 21.48 2.44 56.14
N GLU A 485 20.24 1.96 56.30
CA GLU A 485 19.67 1.67 57.61
C GLU A 485 20.36 0.47 58.29
N SER A 486 20.73 -0.55 57.52
CA SER A 486 21.52 -1.68 58.04
C SER A 486 22.89 -1.25 58.55
N GLN A 487 23.53 -0.28 57.88
CA GLN A 487 24.82 0.29 58.31
C GLN A 487 24.70 1.17 59.56
N LYS A 488 23.54 1.80 59.81
CA LYS A 488 23.29 2.56 61.04
C LYS A 488 22.98 1.67 62.24
N ALA A 489 22.43 0.48 61.98
CA ALA A 489 22.07 -0.49 63.01
C ALA A 489 23.23 -1.40 63.45
N ALA A 490 24.25 -1.54 62.60
CA ALA A 490 25.53 -2.19 62.89
C ALA A 490 26.50 -1.21 63.57
#